data_AF-A0A668AZE9-F1
#
_entry.id   AF-A0A668AZE9-F1
#
_cell.length_a   1.000
_cell.length_b   1.000
_cell.length_c   1.000
_cell.angle_alpha   90.00
_cell.angle_beta   90.00
_cell.angle_gamma   90.00
#
_symmetry.space_group_name_H-M   'P 1'
#
loop_
_entity.id
_entity.type
_entity.pdbx_description
1 polymer ?
#
loop_
_entity_poly.entity_id
_entity_poly.type
_entity_poly.pdbx_seq_one_letter_code
_entity_poly.pdbx_strand_id
1 'polypeptide(L)'
;MVDKNIYIIQGEIGTVVGAIKRNSRWNTHTPLDEEQDPLLNSFSHLKEILNGIKELSDVEPNIFLRPFLEVVRSEDTTGPITGLALTSVNKFLSYGLIDANHEAAAEAIENMADAVTHARFVGTDPASDEVVLMKILQVLRTLLLTPVGAHLTNESVCEIMQSCFRICFEMRLSELLRKSAEHTLVDMVQLLFSRLPQFKEEAKSFVGANMKKLKMRAGGMSESSKWKKQKRSPRPPRHIVRSPSGQMEPSQSTTLSNNNLSGERPTKTSTQCNSALSSFDLFLTSFQLGFSHLPHEPYQGCKHSKV
;
A
#
# COMPACT_ATOMS: atom_id res chain seq x y z
N MET A 1 14.26 -19.14 31.16
CA MET A 1 13.39 -19.72 30.13
C MET A 1 13.84 -19.15 28.80
N VAL A 2 13.98 -19.97 27.77
CA VAL A 2 14.33 -19.48 26.41
C VAL A 2 13.11 -18.76 25.85
N ASP A 3 13.33 -17.62 25.19
CA ASP A 3 12.27 -16.81 24.58
C ASP A 3 11.42 -17.63 23.58
N LYS A 4 10.09 -17.57 23.73
CA LYS A 4 9.13 -18.24 22.86
C LYS A 4 9.30 -17.82 21.39
N ASN A 5 9.72 -16.58 21.16
CA ASN A 5 9.88 -16.02 19.82
C ASN A 5 10.98 -16.72 19.02
N ILE A 6 12.04 -17.20 19.70
CA ILE A 6 13.11 -18.00 19.08
C ILE A 6 12.53 -19.29 18.49
N TYR A 7 11.64 -19.97 19.22
CA TYR A 7 11.01 -21.21 18.73
C TYR A 7 10.07 -20.98 17.55
N ILE A 8 9.44 -19.81 17.46
CA ILE A 8 8.63 -19.44 16.29
C ILE A 8 9.54 -19.38 15.07
N ILE A 9 10.65 -18.64 15.13
CA ILE A 9 11.59 -18.50 14.01
C ILE A 9 12.17 -19.87 13.65
N GLN A 10 12.60 -20.68 14.62
CA GLN A 10 13.11 -22.03 14.37
C GLN A 10 12.08 -22.94 13.68
N GLY A 11 10.80 -22.85 14.05
CA GLY A 11 9.72 -23.57 13.39
C GLY A 11 9.52 -23.15 11.93
N GLU A 12 9.57 -21.84 11.66
CA GLU A 12 9.48 -21.30 10.30
C GLU A 12 10.70 -21.70 9.45
N ILE A 13 11.91 -21.69 10.01
CA ILE A 13 13.13 -22.20 9.35
C ILE A 13 12.91 -23.65 8.91
N GLY A 14 12.44 -24.51 9.83
CA GLY A 14 12.19 -25.92 9.53
C GLY A 14 11.17 -26.13 8.41
N THR A 15 10.15 -25.26 8.34
CA THR A 15 9.11 -25.30 7.31
C THR A 15 9.68 -24.97 5.92
N VAL A 16 10.42 -23.86 5.80
CA VAL A 16 10.99 -23.40 4.52
C VAL A 16 12.12 -24.31 4.05
N VAL A 17 13.08 -24.64 4.93
CA VAL A 17 14.19 -25.56 4.62
C VAL A 17 13.66 -26.93 4.21
N GLY A 18 12.64 -27.44 4.89
CA GLY A 18 12.01 -28.69 4.52
C GLY A 18 11.40 -28.67 3.11
N ALA A 19 10.87 -27.53 2.67
CA ALA A 19 10.34 -27.37 1.32
C ALA A 19 11.47 -27.30 0.28
N ILE A 20 12.52 -26.50 0.52
CA ILE A 20 13.69 -26.40 -0.36
C ILE A 20 14.35 -27.77 -0.56
N LYS A 21 14.58 -28.55 0.52
CA LYS A 21 15.17 -29.90 0.43
C LYS A 21 14.27 -30.95 -0.22
N ARG A 22 12.95 -30.73 -0.27
CA ARG A 22 12.08 -31.59 -1.07
C ARG A 22 12.20 -31.21 -2.55
N ASN A 23 12.36 -29.92 -2.83
CA ASN A 23 12.55 -29.34 -4.16
C ASN A 23 13.82 -29.81 -4.87
N SER A 24 14.93 -29.90 -4.15
CA SER A 24 16.15 -30.47 -4.71
C SER A 24 15.99 -31.90 -5.20
N ARG A 25 15.17 -32.75 -4.53
CA ARG A 25 15.05 -34.19 -4.81
C ARG A 25 14.39 -34.55 -6.14
N TRP A 26 13.49 -33.70 -6.62
CA TRP A 26 12.81 -33.92 -7.90
C TRP A 26 13.42 -33.12 -9.04
N ASN A 27 14.31 -32.18 -8.72
CA ASN A 27 15.26 -31.66 -9.67
C ASN A 27 16.44 -32.64 -9.75
N THR A 28 17.14 -32.76 -10.88
CA THR A 28 18.20 -33.79 -11.08
C THR A 28 19.50 -33.51 -10.30
N HIS A 29 19.41 -32.75 -9.20
CA HIS A 29 20.54 -32.29 -8.43
C HIS A 29 21.17 -33.41 -7.62
N THR A 30 22.49 -33.51 -7.73
CA THR A 30 23.29 -34.45 -6.95
C THR A 30 23.38 -33.99 -5.48
N PRO A 31 23.60 -34.89 -4.50
CA PRO A 31 23.75 -34.51 -3.09
C PRO A 31 24.81 -33.44 -2.80
N LEU A 32 25.81 -33.30 -3.70
CA LEU A 32 26.85 -32.26 -3.63
C LEU A 32 26.31 -30.85 -3.93
N ASP A 33 25.25 -30.74 -4.73
CA ASP A 33 24.61 -29.44 -5.04
C ASP A 33 23.79 -28.92 -3.84
N GLU A 34 23.25 -29.82 -3.00
CA GLU A 34 22.51 -29.43 -1.78
C GLU A 34 23.42 -28.76 -0.74
N GLU A 35 24.71 -29.14 -0.67
CA GLU A 35 25.69 -28.51 0.24
C GLU A 35 26.14 -27.12 -0.24
N GLN A 36 25.95 -26.81 -1.53
CA GLN A 36 26.33 -25.51 -2.10
C GLN A 36 25.16 -24.53 -2.23
N ASP A 37 23.93 -24.94 -1.91
CA ASP A 37 22.77 -24.04 -1.97
C ASP A 37 22.93 -22.86 -1.00
N PRO A 38 23.07 -21.62 -1.49
CA PRO A 38 23.29 -20.45 -0.65
C PRO A 38 22.12 -20.19 0.31
N LEU A 39 20.88 -20.55 -0.07
CA LEU A 39 19.71 -20.38 0.78
C LEU A 39 19.76 -21.35 1.97
N LEU A 40 20.11 -22.61 1.74
CA LEU A 40 20.26 -23.61 2.81
C LEU A 40 21.40 -23.24 3.78
N ASN A 41 22.48 -22.67 3.26
CA ASN A 41 23.59 -22.17 4.07
C ASN A 41 23.17 -20.96 4.93
N SER A 42 22.43 -20.01 4.36
CA SER A 42 21.86 -18.85 5.07
C SER A 42 20.97 -19.28 6.25
N PHE A 43 20.08 -20.26 6.05
CA PHE A 43 19.25 -20.82 7.14
C PHE A 43 20.05 -21.62 8.18
N SER A 44 21.08 -22.34 7.76
CA SER A 44 21.94 -23.09 8.69
C SER A 44 22.70 -22.14 9.61
N HIS A 45 23.26 -21.06 9.06
CA HIS A 45 23.90 -20.02 9.83
C HIS A 45 22.94 -19.34 10.82
N LEU A 46 21.73 -18.96 10.38
CA LEU A 46 20.73 -18.40 11.28
C LEU A 46 20.40 -19.36 12.42
N LYS A 47 20.27 -20.67 12.15
CA LYS A 47 19.99 -21.66 13.18
C LYS A 47 21.11 -21.75 14.23
N GLU A 48 22.37 -21.64 13.82
CA GLU A 48 23.51 -21.59 14.74
C GLU A 48 23.45 -20.37 15.66
N ILE A 49 23.17 -19.19 15.12
CA ILE A 49 22.98 -17.95 15.91
C ILE A 49 21.85 -18.14 16.92
N LEU A 50 20.68 -18.61 16.47
CA LEU A 50 19.50 -18.78 17.33
C LEU A 50 19.71 -19.80 18.46
N ASN A 51 20.61 -20.78 18.28
CA ASN A 51 20.95 -21.73 19.33
C ASN A 51 21.87 -21.14 20.40
N GLY A 52 22.58 -20.05 20.09
CA GLY A 52 23.54 -19.39 20.98
C GLY A 52 22.94 -18.27 21.84
N ILE A 53 21.72 -17.82 21.55
CA ILE A 53 21.06 -16.69 22.22
C ILE A 53 19.99 -17.15 23.22
N LYS A 54 19.60 -16.26 24.13
CA LYS A 54 18.54 -16.52 25.14
C LYS A 54 17.28 -15.71 24.88
N GLU A 55 17.44 -14.49 24.39
CA GLU A 55 16.36 -13.54 24.11
C GLU A 55 16.48 -13.06 22.66
N LEU A 56 15.36 -12.90 21.97
CA LEU A 56 15.37 -12.47 20.57
C LEU A 56 15.80 -11.00 20.42
N SER A 57 15.57 -10.17 21.45
CA SER A 57 15.97 -8.76 21.49
C SER A 57 17.49 -8.54 21.41
N ASP A 58 18.29 -9.57 21.70
CA ASP A 58 19.76 -9.51 21.57
C ASP A 58 20.22 -9.63 20.12
N VAL A 59 19.30 -9.89 19.18
CA VAL A 59 19.59 -10.11 17.77
C VAL A 59 18.95 -9.05 16.91
N GLU A 60 19.77 -8.48 16.03
CA GLU A 60 19.30 -7.51 15.06
C GLU A 60 18.23 -8.12 14.14
N PRO A 61 17.10 -7.41 13.88
CA PRO A 61 16.00 -7.95 13.08
C PRO A 61 16.40 -8.52 11.71
N ASN A 62 17.33 -7.86 11.02
CA ASN A 62 17.81 -8.33 9.72
C ASN A 62 18.46 -9.72 9.77
N ILE A 63 19.09 -10.11 10.89
CA ILE A 63 19.78 -11.40 11.01
C ILE A 63 18.79 -12.55 10.81
N PHE A 64 17.60 -12.46 11.40
CA PHE A 64 16.59 -13.51 11.25
C PHE A 64 15.64 -13.30 10.07
N LEU A 65 15.54 -12.08 9.53
CA LEU A 65 14.71 -11.79 8.35
C LEU A 65 15.39 -12.16 7.03
N ARG A 66 16.66 -11.83 6.87
CA ARG A 66 17.39 -11.94 5.60
C ARG A 66 17.26 -13.31 4.91
N PRO A 67 17.42 -14.46 5.59
CA PRO A 67 17.29 -15.76 4.93
C PRO A 67 15.92 -16.00 4.29
N PHE A 68 14.85 -15.49 4.91
CA PHE A 68 13.49 -15.59 4.35
C PHE A 68 13.30 -14.60 3.20
N LEU A 69 13.83 -13.39 3.31
CA LEU A 69 13.75 -12.39 2.23
C LEU A 69 14.58 -12.78 1.00
N GLU A 70 15.70 -13.48 1.19
CA GLU A 70 16.50 -14.08 0.12
C GLU A 70 15.69 -15.11 -0.67
N VAL A 71 14.92 -15.97 0.01
CA VAL A 71 13.98 -16.88 -0.65
C VAL A 71 12.92 -16.10 -1.45
N VAL A 72 12.39 -15.01 -0.90
CA VAL A 72 11.36 -14.19 -1.58
C VAL A 72 11.89 -13.48 -2.83
N ARG A 73 13.17 -13.10 -2.84
CA ARG A 73 13.83 -12.46 -3.99
C ARG A 73 14.38 -13.45 -5.01
N SER A 74 14.52 -14.73 -4.65
CA SER A 74 15.19 -15.72 -5.50
C SER A 74 14.34 -16.09 -6.72
N GLU A 75 14.90 -15.84 -7.90
CA GLU A 75 14.28 -16.18 -9.19
C GLU A 75 14.19 -17.70 -9.44
N ASP A 76 14.96 -18.50 -8.70
CA ASP A 76 15.02 -19.96 -8.85
C ASP A 76 14.07 -20.71 -7.90
N THR A 77 13.41 -19.99 -6.99
CA THR A 77 12.47 -20.60 -6.03
C THR A 77 11.08 -20.76 -6.63
N THR A 78 10.45 -21.91 -6.39
CA THR A 78 9.09 -22.16 -6.87
C THR A 78 8.05 -21.42 -6.03
N GLY A 79 6.91 -21.08 -6.63
CA GLY A 79 5.80 -20.40 -5.95
C GLY A 79 5.44 -20.97 -4.58
N PRO A 80 5.31 -22.31 -4.39
CA PRO A 80 5.04 -22.89 -3.08
C PRO A 80 6.12 -22.59 -2.01
N ILE A 81 7.41 -22.57 -2.36
CA ILE A 81 8.50 -22.24 -1.43
C ILE A 81 8.46 -20.76 -1.08
N THR A 82 8.39 -19.89 -2.09
CA THR A 82 8.25 -18.44 -1.91
C THR A 82 7.03 -18.12 -1.04
N GLY A 83 5.92 -18.80 -1.28
CA GLY A 83 4.70 -18.69 -0.49
C GLY A 83 4.87 -19.10 0.97
N LEU A 84 5.72 -20.09 1.29
CA LEU A 84 6.04 -20.43 2.67
C LEU A 84 6.87 -19.32 3.33
N ALA A 85 7.90 -18.81 2.65
CA ALA A 85 8.72 -17.72 3.16
C ALA A 85 7.89 -16.44 3.44
N LEU A 86 7.01 -16.04 2.52
CA LEU A 86 6.07 -14.94 2.71
C LEU A 86 5.15 -15.16 3.93
N THR A 87 4.69 -16.39 4.13
CA THR A 87 3.87 -16.73 5.30
C THR A 87 4.64 -16.53 6.60
N SER A 88 5.90 -16.95 6.64
CA SER A 88 6.78 -16.75 7.80
C SER A 88 7.03 -15.26 8.07
N VAL A 89 7.33 -14.47 7.03
CA VAL A 89 7.49 -13.01 7.13
C VAL A 89 6.21 -12.36 7.69
N ASN A 90 5.04 -12.73 7.18
CA ASN A 90 3.77 -12.19 7.68
C ASN A 90 3.54 -12.53 9.16
N LYS A 91 3.92 -13.73 9.60
CA LYS A 91 3.85 -14.13 11.02
C LYS A 91 4.79 -13.30 11.88
N PHE A 92 6.01 -13.01 11.42
CA PHE A 92 6.96 -12.19 12.18
C PHE A 92 6.41 -10.78 12.43
N LEU A 93 5.78 -10.18 11.43
CA LEU A 93 5.05 -8.91 11.59
C LEU A 93 3.84 -9.04 12.52
N SER A 94 2.99 -10.04 12.28
CA SER A 94 1.74 -10.24 13.02
C SER A 94 1.94 -10.57 14.50
N TYR A 95 3.04 -11.22 14.83
CA TYR A 95 3.40 -11.58 16.20
C TYR A 95 4.25 -10.52 16.90
N GLY A 96 4.61 -9.43 16.20
CA GLY A 96 5.43 -8.36 16.77
C GLY A 96 6.84 -8.82 17.13
N LEU A 97 7.46 -9.67 16.31
CA LEU A 97 8.83 -10.14 16.55
C LEU A 97 9.90 -9.07 16.32
N ILE A 98 9.52 -7.97 15.66
CA ILE A 98 10.38 -6.82 15.39
C ILE A 98 9.92 -5.71 16.32
N ASP A 99 10.76 -5.34 17.29
CA ASP A 99 10.50 -4.17 18.12
C ASP A 99 10.66 -2.90 17.28
N ALA A 100 9.61 -2.08 17.19
CA ALA A 100 9.64 -0.81 16.48
C ALA A 100 10.64 0.18 17.09
N ASN A 101 11.11 -0.01 18.32
CA ASN A 101 12.10 0.88 18.94
C ASN A 101 13.55 0.40 18.78
N HIS A 102 13.77 -0.78 18.20
CA HIS A 102 15.12 -1.29 17.96
C HIS A 102 15.85 -0.42 16.93
N GLU A 103 17.14 -0.11 17.14
CA GLU A 103 17.90 0.82 16.30
C GLU A 103 17.94 0.39 14.81
N ALA A 104 18.08 -0.91 14.56
CA ALA A 104 18.07 -1.48 13.21
C ALA A 104 16.66 -1.80 12.65
N ALA A 105 15.57 -1.43 13.35
CA ALA A 105 14.21 -1.73 12.88
C ALA A 105 13.92 -1.07 11.53
N ALA A 106 14.33 0.19 11.35
CA ALA A 106 14.08 0.92 10.11
C ALA A 106 14.72 0.23 8.89
N GLU A 107 15.99 -0.14 8.98
CA GLU A 107 16.69 -0.86 7.91
C GLU A 107 16.01 -2.20 7.60
N ALA A 108 15.60 -2.94 8.63
CA ALA A 108 14.91 -4.22 8.46
C ALA A 108 13.54 -4.10 7.77
N ILE A 109 12.79 -3.05 8.10
CA ILE A 109 11.48 -2.76 7.51
C ILE A 109 11.62 -2.31 6.05
N GLU A 110 12.62 -1.48 5.73
CA GLU A 110 12.95 -1.10 4.36
C GLU A 110 13.39 -2.31 3.51
N ASN A 111 14.28 -3.14 4.06
CA ASN A 111 14.71 -4.37 3.39
C ASN A 111 13.54 -5.33 3.13
N MET A 112 12.55 -5.38 4.03
CA MET A 112 11.34 -6.19 3.86
C MET A 112 10.41 -5.62 2.80
N ALA A 113 10.19 -4.29 2.80
CA ALA A 113 9.38 -3.63 1.79
C ALA A 113 9.95 -3.88 0.39
N ASP A 114 11.26 -3.68 0.19
CA ASP A 114 11.92 -3.94 -1.08
C ASP A 114 11.80 -5.42 -1.51
N ALA A 115 12.08 -6.36 -0.60
CA ALA A 115 12.02 -7.79 -0.92
C ALA A 115 10.63 -8.23 -1.39
N VAL A 116 9.58 -7.76 -0.72
CA VAL A 116 8.21 -8.22 -0.94
C VAL A 116 7.57 -7.52 -2.14
N THR A 117 7.86 -6.24 -2.35
CA THR A 117 7.38 -5.50 -3.53
C THR A 117 8.02 -6.00 -4.83
N HIS A 118 9.30 -6.41 -4.76
CA HIS A 118 10.06 -6.97 -5.86
C HIS A 118 10.16 -8.50 -5.82
N ALA A 119 9.25 -9.18 -5.12
CA ALA A 119 9.26 -10.63 -4.98
C ALA A 119 9.25 -11.34 -6.34
N ARG A 120 10.00 -12.44 -6.43
CA ARG A 120 10.15 -13.25 -7.65
C ARG A 120 9.99 -14.72 -7.31
N PHE A 121 9.44 -15.46 -8.24
CA PHE A 121 9.29 -16.90 -8.12
C PHE A 121 9.09 -17.52 -9.51
N VAL A 122 9.50 -18.77 -9.63
CA VAL A 122 9.20 -19.61 -10.78
C VAL A 122 7.71 -19.95 -10.73
N GLY A 123 6.95 -19.37 -11.67
CA GLY A 123 5.54 -19.67 -11.82
C GLY A 123 5.33 -21.13 -12.20
N THR A 124 4.39 -21.79 -11.51
CA THR A 124 4.09 -23.22 -11.76
C THR A 124 2.82 -23.37 -12.58
N ASP A 125 1.76 -22.72 -12.11
CA ASP A 125 0.44 -22.69 -12.72
C ASP A 125 -0.32 -21.45 -12.21
N PRO A 126 -1.28 -20.92 -12.98
CA PRO A 126 -1.95 -19.66 -12.62
C PRO A 126 -2.62 -19.65 -11.25
N ALA A 127 -3.16 -20.78 -10.78
CA ALA A 127 -3.86 -20.83 -9.50
C ALA A 127 -2.88 -20.80 -8.32
N SER A 128 -1.78 -21.53 -8.42
CA SER A 128 -0.67 -21.48 -7.45
C SER A 128 -0.04 -20.09 -7.39
N ASP A 129 0.19 -19.47 -8.55
CA ASP A 129 0.78 -18.13 -8.65
C ASP A 129 -0.11 -17.08 -7.96
N GLU A 130 -1.43 -17.16 -8.14
CA GLU A 130 -2.39 -16.30 -7.44
C GLU A 130 -2.35 -16.45 -5.92
N VAL A 131 -2.11 -17.67 -5.41
CA VAL A 131 -1.94 -17.89 -3.96
C VAL A 131 -0.69 -17.17 -3.46
N VAL A 132 0.40 -17.17 -4.23
CA VAL A 132 1.61 -16.41 -3.86
C VAL A 132 1.36 -14.91 -3.90
N LEU A 133 0.68 -14.40 -4.94
CA LEU A 133 0.31 -12.99 -5.04
C LEU A 133 -0.60 -12.55 -3.87
N MET A 134 -1.54 -13.39 -3.46
CA MET A 134 -2.36 -13.13 -2.26
C MET A 134 -1.50 -13.02 -1.00
N LYS A 135 -0.47 -13.87 -0.86
CA LYS A 135 0.45 -13.80 0.28
C LYS A 135 1.35 -12.57 0.25
N ILE A 136 1.82 -12.14 -0.93
CA ILE A 136 2.52 -10.86 -1.11
C ILE A 136 1.63 -9.72 -0.62
N LEU A 137 0.38 -9.66 -1.11
CA LEU A 137 -0.59 -8.64 -0.72
C LEU A 137 -0.82 -8.61 0.80
N GLN A 138 -0.93 -9.78 1.44
CA GLN A 138 -1.09 -9.89 2.88
C GLN A 138 0.12 -9.35 3.65
N VAL A 139 1.35 -9.69 3.24
CA VAL A 139 2.56 -9.18 3.89
C VAL A 139 2.63 -7.65 3.75
N LEU A 140 2.40 -7.12 2.55
CA LEU A 140 2.42 -5.68 2.29
C LEU A 140 1.37 -4.93 3.14
N ARG A 141 0.16 -5.46 3.25
CA ARG A 141 -0.88 -4.93 4.12
C ARG A 141 -0.42 -4.91 5.58
N THR A 142 0.04 -6.05 6.10
CA THR A 142 0.46 -6.15 7.51
C THR A 142 1.63 -5.22 7.80
N LEU A 143 2.61 -5.13 6.89
CA LEU A 143 3.79 -4.27 7.04
C LEU A 143 3.40 -2.81 7.22
N LEU A 144 2.49 -2.31 6.36
CA LEU A 144 2.06 -0.91 6.39
C LEU A 144 1.16 -0.61 7.60
N LEU A 145 0.27 -1.53 7.97
CA LEU A 145 -0.76 -1.33 9.01
C LEU A 145 -0.27 -1.59 10.45
N THR A 146 0.84 -2.30 10.64
CA THR A 146 1.41 -2.54 11.96
C THR A 146 2.26 -1.35 12.44
N PRO A 147 2.58 -1.26 13.75
CA PRO A 147 3.36 -0.13 14.29
C PRO A 147 4.75 0.04 13.64
N VAL A 148 5.39 -1.06 13.24
CA VAL A 148 6.69 -1.03 12.55
C VAL A 148 6.61 -0.34 11.18
N GLY A 149 5.42 -0.27 10.56
CA GLY A 149 5.18 0.50 9.35
C GLY A 149 5.32 2.01 9.50
N ALA A 150 5.58 2.52 10.72
CA ALA A 150 6.02 3.89 10.93
C ALA A 150 7.45 4.16 10.41
N HIS A 151 8.26 3.11 10.25
CA HIS A 151 9.61 3.21 9.70
C HIS A 151 9.68 3.27 8.18
N LEU A 152 8.57 2.98 7.49
CA LEU A 152 8.53 3.05 6.03
C LEU A 152 8.70 4.48 5.55
N THR A 153 9.63 4.68 4.62
CA THR A 153 9.76 5.94 3.89
C THR A 153 8.55 6.16 2.97
N ASN A 154 8.32 7.42 2.60
CA ASN A 154 7.25 7.75 1.65
C ASN A 154 7.46 7.05 0.29
N GLU A 155 8.71 6.83 -0.10
CA GLU A 155 9.07 6.11 -1.33
C GLU A 155 8.61 4.66 -1.25
N SER A 156 8.99 3.94 -0.19
CA SER A 156 8.59 2.56 0.05
C SER A 156 7.08 2.41 0.19
N VAL A 157 6.39 3.36 0.84
CA VAL A 157 4.92 3.39 0.87
C VAL A 157 4.33 3.49 -0.55
N CYS A 158 4.89 4.36 -1.40
CA CYS A 158 4.44 4.49 -2.78
C CYS A 158 4.67 3.22 -3.60
N GLU A 159 5.83 2.57 -3.45
CA GLU A 159 6.13 1.30 -4.12
C GLU A 159 5.20 0.18 -3.68
N ILE A 160 4.91 0.09 -2.38
CA ILE A 160 3.93 -0.86 -1.83
C ILE A 160 2.55 -0.66 -2.47
N MET A 161 2.06 0.58 -2.49
CA MET A 161 0.76 0.90 -3.09
C MET A 161 0.75 0.60 -4.59
N GLN A 162 1.83 0.92 -5.31
CA GLN A 162 1.97 0.60 -6.74
C GLN A 162 1.94 -0.91 -6.98
N SER A 163 2.60 -1.71 -6.14
CA SER A 163 2.54 -3.17 -6.21
C SER A 163 1.10 -3.69 -6.05
N CYS A 164 0.34 -3.15 -5.09
CA CYS A 164 -1.07 -3.48 -4.93
C CYS A 164 -1.93 -3.05 -6.13
N PHE A 165 -1.68 -1.89 -6.75
CA PHE A 165 -2.38 -1.46 -7.97
C PHE A 165 -2.10 -2.39 -9.16
N ARG A 166 -0.86 -2.88 -9.31
CA ARG A 166 -0.52 -3.87 -10.36
C ARG A 166 -1.39 -5.12 -10.23
N ILE A 167 -1.64 -5.60 -9.01
CA ILE A 167 -2.56 -6.72 -8.78
C ILE A 167 -4.00 -6.33 -9.13
N CYS A 168 -4.48 -5.15 -8.71
CA CYS A 168 -5.87 -4.70 -8.96
C CYS A 168 -6.23 -4.64 -10.44
N PHE A 169 -5.30 -4.23 -11.29
CA PHE A 169 -5.54 -3.97 -12.71
C PHE A 169 -5.06 -5.08 -13.66
N GLU A 170 -4.46 -6.16 -13.14
CA GLU A 170 -4.09 -7.32 -13.95
C GLU A 170 -5.33 -8.18 -14.25
N MET A 171 -5.96 -7.93 -15.39
CA MET A 171 -7.22 -8.56 -15.81
C MET A 171 -7.13 -10.09 -15.96
N ARG A 172 -5.92 -10.65 -16.00
CA ARG A 172 -5.67 -12.09 -16.05
C ARG A 172 -5.85 -12.78 -14.69
N LEU A 173 -5.81 -12.03 -13.59
CA LEU A 173 -6.01 -12.55 -12.24
C LEU A 173 -7.51 -12.65 -11.90
N SER A 174 -7.83 -13.56 -10.97
CA SER A 174 -9.17 -13.72 -10.46
C SER A 174 -9.77 -12.42 -9.92
N GLU A 175 -11.09 -12.28 -10.07
CA GLU A 175 -11.84 -11.16 -9.51
C GLU A 175 -11.67 -11.08 -7.98
N LEU A 176 -11.58 -12.22 -7.30
CA LEU A 176 -11.38 -12.28 -5.86
C LEU A 176 -10.06 -11.63 -5.46
N LEU A 177 -8.94 -12.02 -6.08
CA LEU A 177 -7.63 -11.45 -5.77
C LEU A 177 -7.59 -9.94 -6.08
N ARG A 178 -8.16 -9.53 -7.23
CA ARG A 178 -8.28 -8.11 -7.59
C ARG A 178 -9.08 -7.32 -6.55
N LYS A 179 -10.22 -7.85 -6.09
CA LYS A 179 -11.05 -7.20 -5.06
C LYS A 179 -10.40 -7.19 -3.68
N SER A 180 -9.63 -8.21 -3.33
CA SER A 180 -8.82 -8.21 -2.10
C SER A 180 -7.74 -7.13 -2.13
N ALA A 181 -7.11 -6.91 -3.29
CA ALA A 181 -6.12 -5.85 -3.46
C ALA A 181 -6.76 -4.45 -3.38
N GLU A 182 -7.94 -4.27 -3.98
CA GLU A 182 -8.72 -3.04 -3.86
C GLU A 182 -9.05 -2.72 -2.40
N HIS A 183 -9.56 -3.70 -1.65
CA HIS A 183 -9.85 -3.51 -0.22
C HIS A 183 -8.59 -3.17 0.60
N THR A 184 -7.49 -3.83 0.29
CA THR A 184 -6.19 -3.55 0.93
C THR A 184 -5.73 -2.12 0.67
N LEU A 185 -5.86 -1.62 -0.55
CA LEU A 185 -5.52 -0.23 -0.88
C LEU A 185 -6.40 0.78 -0.13
N VAL A 186 -7.69 0.49 0.03
CA VAL A 186 -8.59 1.32 0.83
C VAL A 186 -8.11 1.41 2.28
N ASP A 187 -7.75 0.26 2.89
CA ASP A 187 -7.20 0.22 4.25
C ASP A 187 -5.91 1.06 4.38
N MET A 188 -4.99 0.92 3.42
CA MET A 188 -3.73 1.68 3.39
C MET A 188 -3.99 3.19 3.29
N VAL A 189 -4.88 3.61 2.39
CA VAL A 189 -5.25 5.03 2.22
C VAL A 189 -5.89 5.57 3.50
N GLN A 190 -6.83 4.84 4.11
CA GLN A 190 -7.45 5.25 5.37
C GLN A 190 -6.41 5.46 6.48
N LEU A 191 -5.43 4.55 6.59
CA LEU A 191 -4.35 4.69 7.55
C LEU A 191 -3.53 5.97 7.29
N LEU A 192 -3.11 6.20 6.05
CA LEU A 192 -2.34 7.39 5.69
C LEU A 192 -3.08 8.69 6.03
N PHE A 193 -4.37 8.77 5.70
CA PHE A 193 -5.20 9.94 6.04
C PHE A 193 -5.43 10.08 7.55
N SER A 194 -5.51 8.97 8.29
CA SER A 194 -5.63 9.00 9.76
C SER A 194 -4.40 9.57 10.46
N ARG A 195 -3.21 9.47 9.82
CA ARG A 195 -1.95 10.03 10.31
C ARG A 195 -1.81 11.53 9.99
N LEU A 196 -2.49 12.06 8.97
CA LEU A 196 -2.40 13.48 8.56
C LEU A 196 -2.57 14.53 9.67
N PRO A 197 -3.48 14.36 10.66
CA PRO A 197 -3.62 15.30 11.76
C PRO A 197 -2.37 15.45 12.63
N GLN A 198 -1.54 14.40 12.75
CA GLN A 198 -0.34 14.39 13.58
C GLN A 198 0.74 15.36 13.04
N PHE A 199 0.82 15.52 11.71
CA PHE A 199 1.77 16.44 11.07
C PHE A 199 1.49 17.93 11.37
N LYS A 200 0.25 18.29 11.73
CA LYS A 200 -0.10 19.69 12.03
C LYS A 200 0.49 20.20 13.35
N GLU A 201 0.89 19.29 14.24
CA GLU A 201 1.45 19.65 15.54
C GLU A 201 2.95 19.98 15.44
N GLU A 202 3.69 19.25 14.61
CA GLU A 202 5.11 19.50 14.35
C GLU A 202 5.36 20.78 13.53
N ALA A 203 4.44 21.13 12.61
CA ALA A 203 4.52 22.40 11.89
C ALA A 203 4.38 23.61 12.84
N LYS A 204 3.61 23.48 13.93
CA LYS A 204 3.46 24.55 14.93
C LYS A 204 4.68 24.66 15.85
N SER A 205 5.35 23.55 16.18
CA SER A 205 6.59 23.58 16.96
C SER A 205 7.74 24.21 16.17
N PHE A 206 7.82 23.94 14.85
CA PHE A 206 8.78 24.59 13.95
C PHE A 206 8.50 26.08 13.73
N VAL A 207 7.23 26.48 13.57
CA VAL A 207 6.84 27.89 13.39
C VAL A 207 7.00 28.70 14.69
N GLY A 208 6.87 28.07 15.86
CA GLY A 208 7.06 28.70 17.18
C GLY A 208 8.50 29.13 17.48
N ALA A 209 9.51 28.50 16.86
CA ALA A 209 10.92 28.81 17.10
C ALA A 209 11.43 30.03 16.31
N ASN A 210 10.79 30.40 15.19
CA ASN A 210 11.30 31.43 14.28
C ASN A 210 10.48 32.73 14.19
N MET A 211 9.36 32.86 14.90
CA MET A 211 8.60 34.11 14.95
C MET A 211 9.14 35.04 16.06
N LYS A 212 10.43 35.40 16.02
CA LYS A 212 10.95 36.54 16.80
C LYS A 212 10.39 37.84 16.21
N LYS A 213 9.19 38.20 16.68
CA LYS A 213 8.61 39.55 16.79
C LYS A 213 9.10 40.54 15.72
N LEU A 214 8.49 40.49 14.53
CA LEU A 214 8.50 41.61 13.59
C LEU A 214 7.82 42.81 14.25
N LYS A 215 8.61 43.76 14.75
CA LYS A 215 8.15 45.02 15.32
C LYS A 215 7.79 45.97 14.17
N MET A 216 6.50 46.14 13.95
CA MET A 216 5.97 47.18 13.06
C MET A 216 6.33 48.56 13.64
N ARG A 217 7.01 49.40 12.86
CA ARG A 217 7.14 50.84 13.13
C ARG A 217 6.07 51.56 12.31
N ALA A 218 5.18 52.28 12.99
CA ALA A 218 4.30 53.24 12.37
C ALA A 218 5.13 54.46 11.95
N GLY A 219 5.28 54.66 10.63
CA GLY A 219 5.81 55.89 10.05
C GLY A 219 4.71 56.48 9.16
N GLY A 220 4.14 57.59 9.60
CA GLY A 220 3.11 58.32 8.85
C GLY A 220 3.72 59.12 7.69
N MET A 221 2.90 59.32 6.66
CA MET A 221 2.98 60.48 5.76
C MET A 221 1.58 60.67 5.16
N SER A 222 1.01 61.81 5.50
CA SER A 222 -0.25 62.35 4.98
C SER A 222 -0.03 63.09 3.66
N GLU A 223 -1.15 63.37 3.00
CA GLU A 223 -1.38 64.40 1.98
C GLU A 223 -1.16 64.04 0.49
N SER A 224 -2.29 63.80 -0.18
CA SER A 224 -2.88 64.73 -1.17
C SER A 224 -3.11 64.21 -2.60
N SER A 225 -4.41 64.02 -2.87
CA SER A 225 -5.17 64.57 -4.01
C SER A 225 -5.19 63.90 -5.41
N LYS A 226 -6.44 63.54 -5.77
CA LYS A 226 -7.17 63.83 -7.03
C LYS A 226 -6.68 63.19 -8.35
N TRP A 227 -7.56 62.36 -8.93
CA TRP A 227 -8.37 62.68 -10.13
C TRP A 227 -8.55 61.52 -11.13
N LYS A 228 -9.77 61.46 -11.70
CA LYS A 228 -10.19 60.82 -12.97
C LYS A 228 -10.48 59.30 -13.07
N LYS A 229 -11.74 58.98 -12.75
CA LYS A 229 -12.80 58.49 -13.68
C LYS A 229 -12.35 58.12 -15.12
N GLN A 230 -12.46 56.85 -15.50
CA GLN A 230 -12.90 56.40 -16.84
C GLN A 230 -13.31 54.91 -16.77
N LYS A 231 -14.62 54.64 -16.66
CA LYS A 231 -15.54 54.21 -17.73
C LYS A 231 -15.40 52.73 -18.14
N ARG A 232 -16.33 51.94 -17.60
CA ARG A 232 -16.86 50.68 -18.16
C ARG A 232 -17.56 50.94 -19.51
N SER A 233 -17.45 49.96 -20.41
CA SER A 233 -18.41 49.66 -21.50
C SER A 233 -18.00 48.36 -22.23
N PRO A 234 -18.84 47.72 -23.06
CA PRO A 234 -20.18 47.19 -22.73
C PRO A 234 -20.44 45.78 -23.35
N ARG A 235 -21.39 45.02 -22.78
CA ARG A 235 -22.07 43.89 -23.48
C ARG A 235 -23.17 44.43 -24.41
N PRO A 236 -23.48 43.76 -25.54
CA PRO A 236 -24.72 44.02 -26.29
C PRO A 236 -25.89 43.10 -25.87
N PRO A 237 -27.16 43.47 -26.15
CA PRO A 237 -28.37 42.85 -25.58
C PRO A 237 -29.26 42.07 -26.57
N ARG A 238 -30.26 41.42 -25.96
CA ARG A 238 -31.35 40.51 -26.44
C ARG A 238 -32.10 40.91 -27.72
N HIS A 239 -32.72 39.88 -28.34
CA HIS A 239 -33.98 40.04 -29.09
C HIS A 239 -35.02 38.97 -28.69
N ILE A 240 -36.28 39.39 -28.59
CA ILE A 240 -37.52 38.64 -28.38
C ILE A 240 -38.25 38.58 -29.73
N VAL A 241 -38.90 37.45 -30.08
CA VAL A 241 -40.09 37.39 -30.94
C VAL A 241 -40.97 36.20 -30.48
N ARG A 242 -42.30 36.38 -30.55
CA ARG A 242 -43.37 35.53 -29.99
C ARG A 242 -44.36 35.10 -31.10
N SER A 243 -44.62 33.78 -31.21
CA SER A 243 -45.90 33.05 -31.54
C SER A 243 -46.57 33.22 -32.94
N PRO A 244 -47.53 32.35 -33.41
CA PRO A 244 -48.45 31.48 -32.64
C PRO A 244 -48.94 30.09 -33.21
N SER A 245 -49.48 29.27 -32.28
CA SER A 245 -50.69 28.38 -32.26
C SER A 245 -51.02 27.28 -33.30
N GLY A 246 -51.43 26.09 -32.79
CA GLY A 246 -52.53 25.27 -33.35
C GLY A 246 -52.69 23.79 -32.89
N GLN A 247 -53.49 23.55 -31.82
CA GLN A 247 -54.42 22.41 -31.51
C GLN A 247 -53.91 20.93 -31.47
N MET A 248 -54.38 19.97 -30.66
CA MET A 248 -55.65 19.70 -29.94
C MET A 248 -55.45 18.64 -28.79
N GLU A 249 -56.37 18.63 -27.82
CA GLU A 249 -56.60 17.86 -26.56
C GLU A 249 -56.94 16.33 -26.69
N PRO A 250 -57.41 15.55 -25.65
CA PRO A 250 -56.96 15.35 -24.23
C PRO A 250 -57.14 13.88 -23.71
N SER A 251 -56.72 13.58 -22.45
CA SER A 251 -57.53 12.78 -21.48
C SER A 251 -56.85 12.51 -20.11
N GLN A 252 -57.43 13.11 -19.04
CA GLN A 252 -57.80 12.60 -17.68
C GLN A 252 -56.89 11.57 -16.95
N SER A 253 -56.52 11.73 -15.66
CA SER A 253 -57.44 11.64 -14.49
C SER A 253 -56.75 11.91 -13.12
N THR A 254 -57.56 12.35 -12.16
CA THR A 254 -57.38 12.61 -10.71
C THR A 254 -57.14 11.31 -9.90
N THR A 255 -56.64 11.22 -8.64
CA THR A 255 -57.12 11.79 -7.36
C THR A 255 -56.19 11.35 -6.19
N LEU A 256 -56.35 12.00 -5.02
CA LEU A 256 -55.57 11.98 -3.77
C LEU A 256 -55.81 10.80 -2.77
N SER A 257 -54.83 10.64 -1.86
CA SER A 257 -54.93 10.43 -0.38
C SER A 257 -54.89 9.05 0.34
N ASN A 258 -53.88 8.97 1.23
CA ASN A 258 -53.87 8.62 2.67
C ASN A 258 -53.58 7.19 3.22
N ASN A 259 -52.48 7.14 3.99
CA ASN A 259 -52.24 6.58 5.34
C ASN A 259 -52.54 5.10 5.65
N ASN A 260 -51.55 4.33 6.17
CA ASN A 260 -51.18 4.31 7.59
C ASN A 260 -50.10 3.25 7.95
N LEU A 261 -49.33 3.56 9.03
CA LEU A 261 -48.67 2.66 10.02
C LEU A 261 -47.48 1.78 9.57
N SER A 262 -46.44 1.49 10.35
CA SER A 262 -45.71 2.09 11.48
C SER A 262 -44.59 1.08 11.81
N GLY A 263 -43.34 1.51 11.96
CA GLY A 263 -42.23 0.63 12.39
C GLY A 263 -40.86 1.31 12.38
N GLU A 264 -40.33 1.58 13.57
CA GLU A 264 -38.99 2.10 13.95
C GLU A 264 -37.83 1.32 13.26
N ARG A 265 -36.58 1.78 13.04
CA ARG A 265 -35.62 2.63 13.80
C ARG A 265 -34.38 2.96 12.88
N PRO A 266 -33.30 3.66 13.34
CA PRO A 266 -32.67 4.74 12.60
C PRO A 266 -31.52 4.32 11.66
N THR A 267 -31.50 4.85 10.44
CA THR A 267 -30.36 4.81 9.53
C THR A 267 -29.34 5.89 9.89
N LYS A 268 -28.19 5.49 10.44
CA LYS A 268 -26.97 6.31 10.46
C LYS A 268 -25.75 5.43 10.30
N THR A 269 -25.32 5.17 9.07
CA THR A 269 -23.94 4.76 8.69
C THR A 269 -23.72 4.68 7.16
N SER A 270 -24.44 5.44 6.31
CA SER A 270 -24.20 5.41 4.84
C SER A 270 -23.40 6.59 4.29
N THR A 271 -23.22 7.66 5.06
CA THR A 271 -22.53 8.88 4.55
C THR A 271 -21.01 8.78 4.65
N GLN A 272 -20.47 8.01 5.61
CA GLN A 272 -19.02 7.93 5.82
C GLN A 272 -18.33 7.02 4.78
N CYS A 273 -18.95 5.90 4.39
CA CYS A 273 -18.41 5.01 3.34
C CYS A 273 -18.36 5.67 1.95
N ASN A 274 -19.34 6.50 1.59
CA ASN A 274 -19.36 7.18 0.30
C ASN A 274 -18.27 8.27 0.18
N SER A 275 -17.90 8.91 1.30
CA SER A 275 -16.84 9.92 1.30
C SER A 275 -15.43 9.31 1.15
N ALA A 276 -15.22 8.12 1.71
CA ALA A 276 -13.96 7.38 1.58
C ALA A 276 -13.77 6.85 0.15
N LEU A 277 -14.82 6.31 -0.47
CA LEU A 277 -14.82 5.90 -1.88
C LEU A 277 -14.53 7.08 -2.81
N SER A 278 -15.15 8.24 -2.58
CA SER A 278 -14.88 9.45 -3.39
C SER A 278 -13.45 9.96 -3.24
N SER A 279 -12.86 9.83 -2.05
CA SER A 279 -11.46 10.21 -1.80
C SER A 279 -10.49 9.23 -2.44
N PHE A 280 -10.86 7.95 -2.52
CA PHE A 280 -10.09 6.90 -3.20
C PHE A 280 -10.13 7.08 -4.72
N ASP A 281 -11.29 7.40 -5.30
CA ASP A 281 -11.41 7.76 -6.71
C ASP A 281 -10.62 9.04 -7.04
N LEU A 282 -10.66 10.05 -6.15
CA LEU A 282 -9.85 11.26 -6.33
C LEU A 282 -8.36 10.98 -6.20
N PHE A 283 -7.95 10.09 -5.28
CA PHE A 283 -6.57 9.65 -5.12
C PHE A 283 -6.10 8.86 -6.34
N LEU A 284 -6.86 7.87 -6.80
CA LEU A 284 -6.61 7.12 -8.03
C LEU A 284 -6.49 8.07 -9.23
N THR A 285 -7.42 9.03 -9.36
CA THR A 285 -7.38 10.02 -10.44
C THR A 285 -6.14 10.91 -10.31
N SER A 286 -5.78 11.35 -9.10
CA SER A 286 -4.60 12.19 -8.87
C SER A 286 -3.28 11.44 -9.06
N PHE A 287 -3.24 10.16 -8.65
CA PHE A 287 -2.08 9.28 -8.78
C PHE A 287 -1.89 8.89 -10.25
N GLN A 288 -2.97 8.54 -10.96
CA GLN A 288 -2.94 8.23 -12.40
C GLN A 288 -2.61 9.46 -13.26
N LEU A 289 -3.09 10.65 -12.88
CA LEU A 289 -2.68 11.92 -13.51
C LEU A 289 -1.22 12.26 -13.21
N GLY A 290 -0.70 11.93 -12.02
CA GLY A 290 0.71 12.10 -11.66
C GLY A 290 1.66 11.24 -12.48
N PHE A 291 1.28 9.99 -12.79
CA PHE A 291 2.09 9.08 -13.61
C PHE A 291 1.94 9.30 -15.12
N SER A 292 0.89 9.97 -15.58
CA SER A 292 0.73 10.37 -16.99
C SER A 292 1.73 11.45 -17.45
N HIS A 293 2.57 11.96 -16.56
CA HIS A 293 3.60 12.97 -16.83
C HIS A 293 5.04 12.50 -16.63
N LEU A 294 5.26 11.21 -16.37
CA LEU A 294 6.59 10.61 -16.48
C LEU A 294 6.86 10.24 -17.95
N PRO A 295 8.00 10.67 -18.54
CA PRO A 295 8.33 10.30 -19.90
C PRO A 295 8.51 8.78 -19.99
N HIS A 296 7.74 8.16 -20.90
CA HIS A 296 7.91 6.78 -21.32
C HIS A 296 9.31 6.62 -21.94
N GLU A 297 10.29 6.14 -21.17
CA GLU A 297 11.47 5.51 -21.72
C GLU A 297 11.04 4.14 -22.30
N PRO A 298 11.25 3.87 -23.60
CA PRO A 298 10.85 2.61 -24.20
C PRO A 298 11.76 1.49 -23.70
N TYR A 299 11.21 0.61 -22.87
CA TYR A 299 11.78 -0.71 -22.57
C TYR A 299 12.04 -1.45 -23.89
N GLN A 300 13.31 -1.58 -24.28
CA GLN A 300 13.71 -2.46 -25.35
C GLN A 300 13.41 -3.91 -24.94
N GLY A 301 12.49 -4.52 -25.68
CA GLY A 301 12.06 -5.90 -25.48
C GLY A 301 13.22 -6.88 -25.63
N CYS A 302 13.34 -7.78 -24.65
CA CYS A 302 14.13 -9.00 -24.79
C CYS A 302 13.44 -9.89 -25.84
N LYS A 303 14.13 -10.08 -26.95
CA LYS A 303 13.70 -10.90 -28.08
C LYS A 303 13.72 -12.39 -27.70
N HIS A 304 12.67 -13.07 -28.14
CA HIS A 304 12.59 -14.49 -28.53
C HIS A 304 13.81 -15.38 -28.26
N SER A 305 13.57 -16.54 -27.63
CA SER A 305 14.18 -17.78 -28.10
C SER A 305 13.15 -18.91 -28.12
N LYS A 306 12.81 -19.34 -29.34
CA LYS A 306 12.32 -20.68 -29.66
C LYS A 306 13.49 -21.65 -29.46
N VAL A 307 13.27 -22.77 -28.78
CA VAL A 307 13.36 -24.14 -29.32
C VAL A 307 12.36 -24.98 -28.52
#